data_AF-A0A2G6CES1-F1
#
_entry.id   AF-A0A2G6CES1-F1
#
_cell.length_a   1.000
_cell.length_b   1.000
_cell.length_c   1.000
_cell.angle_alpha   90.00
_cell.angle_beta   90.00
_cell.angle_gamma   90.00
#
_symmetry.space_group_name_H-M   'P 1'
#
loop_
_entity.id
_entity.type
_entity.pdbx_description
1 polymer ?
#
loop_
_entity_poly.entity_id
_entity_poly.type
_entity_poly.pdbx_seq_one_letter_code
_entity_poly.pdbx_strand_id
1 'polypeptide(L)'
;MPFEYIAKPAPTKGTKARGVRSSADRLALSVTNAINEMAAQGWQYLRVDTLPVEERSGLTGKVTTYQNLLIFQREIEVEVEEEAPLGLEDTRDDEEDARFEDAEDAEDNGDEDGDEKTVALEALAELRVTPKMAMPKLPGAVRED
;
A
#
# COMPACT_ATOMS: atom_id res chain seq x y z
N MET A 1 -2.17 2.23 8.67
CA MET A 1 -1.62 1.59 7.47
C MET A 1 -2.40 2.06 6.26
N PRO A 2 -1.78 2.84 5.35
CA PRO A 2 -2.41 3.20 4.09
C PRO A 2 -2.47 1.98 3.16
N PHE A 3 -3.45 1.97 2.26
CA PHE A 3 -3.64 0.90 1.27
C PHE A 3 -3.58 1.46 -0.14
N GLU A 4 -2.99 0.70 -1.05
CA GLU A 4 -3.11 0.89 -2.48
C GLU A 4 -4.20 -0.02 -3.03
N TYR A 5 -4.96 0.45 -4.02
CA TYR A 5 -6.03 -0.31 -4.67
C TYR A 5 -5.81 -0.39 -6.18
N ILE A 6 -6.21 -1.52 -6.78
CA ILE A 6 -6.24 -1.68 -8.23
C ILE A 6 -7.48 -2.43 -8.68
N ALA A 7 -8.05 -2.01 -9.81
CA ALA A 7 -9.13 -2.69 -10.50
C ALA A 7 -8.61 -3.35 -11.78
N LYS A 8 -8.94 -4.62 -12.00
CA LYS A 8 -8.60 -5.37 -13.22
C LYS A 8 -9.86 -5.93 -13.87
N PRO A 9 -10.00 -5.91 -15.20
CA PRO A 9 -11.11 -6.58 -15.86
C PRO A 9 -11.19 -8.06 -15.49
N ALA A 10 -12.37 -8.52 -15.10
CA ALA A 10 -12.59 -9.93 -14.84
C ALA A 10 -12.49 -10.73 -16.16
N PRO A 11 -11.92 -11.95 -16.12
CA PRO A 11 -11.91 -12.81 -17.29
C PRO A 11 -13.34 -13.07 -17.80
N THR A 12 -13.58 -12.82 -19.08
CA THR A 12 -14.87 -13.09 -19.75
C THR A 12 -14.88 -14.41 -20.51
N LYS A 13 -13.71 -15.04 -20.66
CA LYS A 13 -13.52 -16.30 -21.39
C LYS A 13 -12.80 -17.29 -20.49
N GLY A 14 -13.26 -18.54 -20.55
CA GLY A 14 -12.67 -19.63 -19.80
C GLY A 14 -11.40 -20.20 -20.45
N THR A 15 -10.46 -20.60 -19.61
CA THR A 15 -9.17 -21.20 -20.00
C THR A 15 -9.36 -22.71 -20.15
N LYS A 16 -8.91 -23.27 -21.27
CA LYS A 16 -8.90 -24.73 -21.47
C LYS A 16 -7.73 -25.34 -20.71
N ALA A 17 -7.99 -26.40 -19.95
CA ALA A 17 -6.98 -27.19 -19.28
C ALA A 17 -7.38 -28.67 -19.22
N ARG A 18 -6.40 -29.55 -18.96
CA ARG A 18 -6.65 -30.98 -18.82
C ARG A 18 -7.59 -31.21 -17.63
N GLY A 19 -8.63 -32.03 -17.84
CA GLY A 19 -9.63 -32.32 -16.80
C GLY A 19 -10.77 -31.28 -16.70
N VAL A 20 -10.63 -30.10 -17.30
CA VAL A 20 -11.65 -29.04 -17.26
C VAL A 20 -12.56 -29.12 -18.48
N ARG A 21 -13.75 -29.67 -18.29
CA ARG A 21 -14.64 -30.03 -19.40
C ARG A 21 -15.71 -28.98 -19.67
N SER A 22 -16.36 -28.43 -18.64
CA SER A 22 -17.48 -27.49 -18.82
C SER A 22 -17.02 -26.05 -19.06
N SER A 23 -17.90 -25.21 -19.61
CA SER A 23 -17.66 -23.78 -19.79
C SER A 23 -17.51 -23.05 -18.45
N ALA A 24 -18.33 -23.43 -17.46
CA ALA A 24 -18.29 -22.89 -16.11
C ALA A 24 -16.94 -23.19 -15.44
N ASP A 25 -16.45 -24.43 -15.52
CA ASP A 25 -15.16 -24.82 -14.93
C ASP A 25 -13.99 -24.06 -15.57
N ARG A 26 -14.06 -23.81 -16.88
CA ARG A 26 -13.04 -23.03 -17.60
C ARG A 26 -13.03 -21.59 -17.15
N LEU A 27 -14.21 -20.99 -16.96
CA LEU A 27 -14.30 -19.62 -16.46
C LEU A 27 -13.80 -19.52 -15.02
N ALA A 28 -14.20 -20.46 -14.16
CA ALA A 28 -13.69 -20.56 -12.79
C ALA A 28 -12.17 -20.65 -12.78
N LEU A 29 -11.57 -21.52 -13.61
CA LEU A 29 -10.12 -21.61 -13.73
C LEU A 29 -9.47 -20.28 -14.14
N SER A 30 -10.05 -19.56 -15.12
CA SER A 30 -9.52 -18.25 -15.53
C SER A 30 -9.56 -17.23 -14.40
N VAL A 31 -10.66 -17.18 -13.65
CA VAL A 31 -10.80 -16.28 -12.49
C VAL A 31 -9.81 -16.66 -11.40
N THR A 32 -9.69 -17.95 -11.07
CA THR A 32 -8.72 -18.46 -10.11
C THR A 32 -7.29 -18.08 -10.51
N ASN A 33 -6.92 -18.25 -11.78
CA ASN A 33 -5.60 -17.87 -12.26
C ASN A 33 -5.34 -16.36 -12.12
N ALA A 34 -6.31 -15.52 -12.49
CA ALA A 34 -6.17 -14.07 -12.38
C ALA A 34 -6.01 -13.61 -10.92
N ILE A 35 -6.77 -14.21 -10.00
CA ILE A 35 -6.64 -13.91 -8.56
C ILE A 35 -5.29 -14.37 -8.03
N ASN A 36 -4.85 -15.59 -8.36
CA ASN A 36 -3.57 -16.13 -7.92
C ASN A 36 -2.37 -15.32 -8.46
N GLU A 37 -2.46 -14.84 -9.70
CA GLU A 37 -1.44 -13.98 -10.30
C GLU A 37 -1.28 -12.66 -9.53
N MET A 38 -2.40 -12.04 -9.13
CA MET A 38 -2.38 -10.83 -8.30
C MET A 38 -1.91 -11.13 -6.87
N ALA A 39 -2.35 -12.24 -6.28
CA ALA A 39 -1.90 -12.69 -4.96
C ALA A 39 -0.39 -12.94 -4.91
N ALA A 40 0.19 -13.52 -5.96
CA ALA A 40 1.65 -13.71 -6.09
C ALA A 40 2.43 -12.38 -6.12
N GLN A 41 1.77 -11.28 -6.49
CA GLN A 41 2.32 -9.92 -6.49
C GLN A 41 2.04 -9.16 -5.17
N GLY A 42 1.50 -9.83 -4.16
CA GLY A 42 1.17 -9.23 -2.85
C GLY A 42 -0.18 -8.50 -2.81
N TRP A 43 -1.03 -8.66 -3.82
CA TRP A 43 -2.37 -8.06 -3.82
C TRP A 43 -3.40 -9.00 -3.20
N GLN A 44 -4.23 -8.47 -2.32
CA GLN A 44 -5.36 -9.17 -1.71
C GLN A 44 -6.66 -8.91 -2.50
N TYR A 45 -7.34 -9.98 -2.89
CA TYR A 45 -8.65 -9.88 -3.54
C TYR A 45 -9.72 -9.44 -2.54
N LEU A 46 -10.55 -8.47 -2.96
CA LEU A 46 -11.65 -7.97 -2.14
C LEU A 46 -13.00 -8.41 -2.67
N ARG A 47 -13.30 -8.05 -3.92
CA ARG A 47 -14.62 -8.24 -4.52
C ARG A 47 -14.58 -8.10 -6.04
N VAL A 48 -15.73 -8.37 -6.64
CA VAL A 48 -16.05 -8.00 -8.02
C VAL A 48 -17.03 -6.84 -8.02
N ASP A 49 -16.77 -5.83 -8.84
CA ASP A 49 -17.69 -4.71 -9.11
C ASP A 49 -18.19 -4.80 -10.56
N THR A 50 -19.48 -4.52 -10.78
CA THR A 50 -20.10 -4.50 -12.12
C THR A 50 -20.45 -3.07 -12.48
N LEU A 51 -19.78 -2.50 -13.48
CA LEU A 51 -19.92 -1.10 -13.87
C LEU A 51 -20.43 -0.96 -15.30
N PRO A 52 -21.27 0.05 -15.59
CA PRO A 52 -21.67 0.37 -16.96
C PRO A 52 -20.53 1.06 -17.72
N VAL A 53 -20.38 0.71 -19.00
CA VAL A 53 -19.44 1.32 -19.95
C VAL A 53 -20.22 1.73 -21.19
N GLU A 54 -20.14 3.02 -21.55
CA GLU A 54 -20.70 3.51 -22.81
C GLU A 54 -19.74 3.23 -23.96
N GLU A 55 -20.19 2.46 -24.94
CA GLU A 55 -19.43 2.18 -26.17
C GLU A 55 -20.21 2.71 -27.38
N ARG A 56 -19.48 3.09 -28.43
CA ARG A 56 -20.13 3.49 -29.69
C ARG A 56 -20.71 2.24 -30.37
N SER A 57 -21.99 2.28 -30.70
CA SER A 57 -22.67 1.25 -31.49
C SER A 57 -23.04 1.79 -32.88
N GLY A 58 -22.36 1.31 -33.92
CA GLY A 58 -22.65 1.69 -35.30
C GLY A 58 -22.33 3.16 -35.63
N LEU A 59 -23.08 3.73 -36.59
CA LEU A 59 -22.77 5.05 -37.14
C LEU A 59 -23.14 6.22 -36.20
N THR A 60 -24.22 6.11 -35.42
CA THR A 60 -24.74 7.19 -34.56
C THR A 60 -25.20 6.75 -33.16
N GLY A 61 -25.14 5.46 -32.83
CA GLY A 61 -25.64 4.94 -31.55
C GLY A 61 -24.57 4.87 -30.46
N LYS A 62 -25.02 4.89 -29.20
CA LYS A 62 -24.26 4.45 -28.04
C LYS A 62 -24.94 3.24 -27.42
N VAL A 63 -24.18 2.27 -26.94
CA VAL A 63 -24.65 1.12 -26.17
C VAL A 63 -24.00 1.14 -24.79
N THR A 64 -24.76 0.78 -23.76
CA THR A 64 -24.20 0.56 -22.42
C THR A 64 -23.94 -0.93 -22.24
N THR A 65 -22.68 -1.30 -22.05
CA THR A 65 -22.26 -2.65 -21.72
C THR A 65 -21.85 -2.70 -20.26
N TYR A 66 -22.20 -3.76 -19.53
CA TYR A 66 -21.75 -3.95 -18.15
C TYR A 66 -20.46 -4.75 -18.12
N GLN A 67 -19.44 -4.22 -17.45
CA GLN A 67 -18.14 -4.87 -17.29
C GLN A 67 -17.89 -5.21 -15.83
N ASN A 68 -17.42 -6.43 -15.59
CA ASN A 68 -17.02 -6.88 -14.26
C ASN A 68 -15.53 -6.58 -14.04
N LEU A 69 -15.21 -5.99 -12.89
CA LEU A 69 -13.86 -5.67 -12.46
C LEU A 69 -13.55 -6.40 -11.15
N LEU A 70 -12.42 -7.09 -11.10
CA LEU A 70 -11.86 -7.64 -9.87
C LEU A 70 -11.10 -6.53 -9.15
N ILE A 71 -11.45 -6.28 -7.89
CA ILE A 71 -10.85 -5.25 -7.05
C ILE A 71 -9.87 -5.90 -6.08
N PHE A 72 -8.67 -5.34 -6.03
CA PHE A 72 -7.61 -5.78 -5.14
C PHE A 72 -7.07 -4.61 -4.31
N GLN A 73 -6.50 -4.94 -3.15
CA GLN A 73 -5.77 -3.99 -2.31
C GLN A 73 -4.43 -4.55 -1.87
N ARG A 74 -3.49 -3.70 -1.48
CA ARG A 74 -2.30 -4.10 -0.70
C ARG A 74 -1.94 -3.01 0.30
N GLU A 75 -1.32 -3.39 1.40
CA GLU A 75 -0.77 -2.44 2.36
C GLU A 75 0.41 -1.69 1.74
N ILE A 76 0.50 -0.40 2.04
CA ILE A 76 1.67 0.42 1.74
C ILE A 76 2.56 0.39 2.98
N GLU A 77 3.77 -0.13 2.84
CA GLU A 77 4.81 0.03 3.85
C GLU A 77 5.15 1.51 3.94
N VAL A 78 4.83 2.12 5.07
CA VAL A 78 5.29 3.46 5.42
C VAL A 78 6.48 3.24 6.33
N GLU A 79 7.68 3.55 5.84
CA GLU A 79 8.85 3.69 6.71
C GLU A 79 8.58 4.88 7.63
N VAL A 80 8.21 4.57 8.87
CA VAL A 80 8.23 5.54 9.95
C VAL A 80 9.69 5.61 10.37
N GLU A 81 10.37 6.69 10.01
CA GLU A 81 11.68 7.00 10.57
C GLU A 81 11.45 7.19 12.08
N GLU A 82 11.74 6.15 12.87
CA GLU A 82 11.79 6.27 14.32
C GLU A 82 12.89 7.29 14.62
N GLU A 83 12.49 8.54 14.91
CA GLU A 83 13.40 9.48 15.53
C GLU A 83 13.90 8.82 16.82
N ALA A 84 15.19 8.48 16.81
CA ALA A 84 15.85 7.90 17.96
C ALA A 84 15.54 8.80 19.17
N PRO A 85 15.12 8.24 20.32
CA PRO A 85 14.94 9.05 21.50
C PRO A 85 16.24 9.79 21.74
N LEU A 86 16.21 11.13 21.65
CA LEU A 86 17.35 11.98 21.94
C LEU A 86 17.89 11.51 23.28
N GLY A 87 19.07 10.89 23.26
CA GLY A 87 19.73 10.41 24.46
C GLY A 87 19.90 11.62 25.38
N LEU A 88 19.09 11.68 26.43
CA LEU A 88 19.39 12.51 27.59
C LEU A 88 20.68 11.93 28.17
N GLU A 89 21.82 12.48 27.74
CA GLU A 89 23.10 12.26 28.37
C GLU A 89 22.98 12.77 29.80
N ASP A 90 22.81 11.80 30.71
CA ASP A 90 22.87 12.01 32.14
C ASP A 90 24.31 12.33 32.52
N THR A 91 24.71 13.59 32.43
CA THR A 91 25.99 14.07 32.99
C THR A 91 25.82 14.23 34.50
N ARG A 92 25.64 13.11 35.20
CA ARG A 92 25.82 13.02 36.65
C ARG A 92 27.08 12.23 36.91
N ASP A 93 28.19 12.95 36.91
CA ASP A 93 29.36 12.69 37.76
C ASP A 93 30.23 13.95 37.68
N ASP A 94 30.18 14.76 38.74
CA ASP A 94 31.31 15.53 39.31
C ASP A 94 30.75 16.37 40.47
N GLU A 95 30.54 15.71 41.63
CA GLU A 95 30.58 16.40 42.92
C GLU A 95 32.03 16.80 43.20
N GLU A 96 32.39 18.07 43.00
CA GLU A 96 33.50 18.66 43.78
C GLU A 96 33.24 20.16 44.06
N ASP A 97 32.86 20.40 45.32
CA ASP A 97 33.28 21.50 46.19
C ASP A 97 33.79 22.81 45.53
N ALA A 98 32.92 23.83 45.47
CA ALA A 98 33.36 25.21 45.62
C ALA A 98 32.23 26.13 46.16
N ARG A 99 32.39 26.52 47.42
CA ARG A 99 31.81 27.69 48.11
C ARG A 99 31.26 28.79 47.19
N PHE A 100 30.00 29.16 47.36
CA PHE A 100 29.54 30.54 47.24
C PHE A 100 28.51 30.83 48.34
N GLU A 101 28.88 31.74 49.24
CA GLU A 101 28.02 32.36 50.25
C GLU A 101 27.15 33.44 49.60
N ASP A 102 25.92 33.58 50.12
CA ASP A 102 25.00 34.72 50.08
C ASP A 102 24.51 35.26 48.71
N ALA A 103 23.21 35.08 48.44
CA ALA A 103 22.22 36.16 48.46
C ALA A 103 20.85 35.70 47.94
N GLU A 104 19.81 36.14 48.65
CA GLU A 104 18.38 36.02 48.38
C GLU A 104 17.97 36.71 47.07
N ASP A 105 16.98 36.18 46.34
CA ASP A 105 15.72 36.87 46.06
C ASP A 105 14.79 36.04 45.14
N ALA A 106 13.49 36.25 45.34
CA ALA A 106 12.36 35.46 44.86
C ALA A 106 11.85 35.85 43.46
N GLU A 107 10.72 35.22 43.08
CA GLU A 107 9.77 35.55 41.99
C GLU A 107 10.17 34.95 40.61
N ASP A 108 9.31 34.46 39.71
CA ASP A 108 7.86 34.29 39.61
C ASP A 108 7.56 33.72 38.19
N ASN A 109 6.48 32.93 38.07
CA ASN A 109 5.66 32.59 36.89
C ASN A 109 6.20 31.88 35.62
N GLY A 110 5.44 30.85 35.20
CA GLY A 110 4.56 31.02 34.04
C GLY A 110 4.74 30.12 32.81
N ASP A 111 3.83 29.14 32.71
CA ASP A 111 3.04 28.77 31.51
C ASP A 111 3.57 27.81 30.42
N GLU A 112 2.80 26.73 30.28
CA GLU A 112 2.71 25.74 29.20
C GLU A 112 1.98 26.31 27.94
N ASP A 113 1.94 25.51 26.87
CA ASP A 113 1.30 25.69 25.54
C ASP A 113 2.15 26.43 24.48
N GLY A 114 2.33 25.96 23.25
CA GLY A 114 1.75 24.85 22.51
C GLY A 114 1.74 25.20 21.01
N ASP A 115 2.70 24.71 20.23
CA ASP A 115 2.81 25.03 18.79
C ASP A 115 3.37 23.84 17.97
N GLU A 116 2.59 22.77 17.80
CA GLU A 116 2.99 21.58 17.01
C GLU A 116 2.14 21.33 15.75
N LYS A 117 1.34 22.29 15.28
CA LYS A 117 0.34 22.01 14.23
C LYS A 117 0.67 22.42 12.80
N THR A 118 1.85 22.98 12.52
CA THR A 118 2.15 23.54 11.18
C THR A 118 3.09 22.69 10.33
N VAL A 119 3.84 21.74 10.89
CA VAL A 119 4.81 20.92 10.15
C VAL A 119 4.19 19.69 9.45
N ALA A 120 2.97 19.30 9.82
CA ALA A 120 2.35 18.05 9.35
C ALA A 120 1.80 18.09 7.90
N LEU A 121 1.69 19.27 7.27
CA LEU A 121 1.05 19.41 5.95
C LEU A 121 2.04 19.39 4.78
N GLU A 122 3.33 19.64 5.00
CA GLU A 122 4.32 19.70 3.90
C GLU A 122 4.94 18.33 3.57
N ALA A 123 4.93 17.36 4.49
CA ALA A 123 5.52 16.04 4.28
C ALA A 123 4.74 15.11 3.33
N LEU A 124 3.47 15.42 2.99
CA LEU A 124 2.63 14.57 2.14
C LEU A 124 2.89 14.73 0.63
N ALA A 125 3.76 15.64 0.21
CA ALA A 125 3.99 15.95 -1.21
C ALA A 125 5.11 15.11 -1.87
N GLU A 126 5.96 14.42 -1.11
CA GLU A 126 7.17 13.79 -1.67
C GLU A 126 7.12 12.27 -1.83
N LEU A 127 5.93 11.64 -1.78
CA LEU A 127 5.79 10.18 -1.92
C LEU A 127 6.12 9.70 -3.36
N ARG A 128 7.42 9.57 -3.66
CA ARG A 128 7.96 8.98 -4.89
C ARG A 128 7.72 7.47 -4.87
N VAL A 129 6.65 7.04 -5.52
CA VAL A 129 6.36 5.63 -5.80
C VAL A 129 7.36 5.07 -6.81
N THR A 130 8.15 4.06 -6.44
CA THR A 130 8.85 3.21 -7.41
C THR A 130 8.38 1.75 -7.28
N PRO A 131 7.88 1.12 -8.36
CA PRO A 131 7.49 -0.28 -8.31
C PRO A 131 8.73 -1.19 -8.38
N LYS A 132 8.97 -1.98 -7.34
CA LYS A 132 9.98 -3.04 -7.33
C LYS A 132 9.54 -4.20 -8.24
N MET A 133 10.00 -4.19 -9.49
CA MET A 133 9.85 -5.35 -10.39
C MET A 133 10.89 -6.42 -10.07
N ALA A 134 10.45 -7.62 -9.72
CA ALA A 134 11.26 -8.83 -9.82
C ALA A 134 10.40 -10.00 -10.34
N MET A 135 10.55 -10.34 -11.62
CA MET A 135 10.05 -11.60 -12.18
C MET A 135 11.14 -12.67 -12.01
N PRO A 136 10.89 -13.79 -11.29
CA PRO A 136 11.77 -14.95 -11.40
C PRO A 136 11.48 -15.68 -12.73
N LYS A 137 12.55 -15.95 -13.49
CA LYS A 137 12.48 -16.70 -14.75
C LYS A 137 12.26 -18.19 -14.46
N LEU A 138 11.15 -18.74 -14.93
CA LEU A 138 10.91 -20.20 -14.91
C LEU A 138 11.86 -20.89 -15.92
N PRO A 139 12.67 -21.88 -15.51
CA PRO A 139 13.42 -22.69 -16.46
C PRO A 139 12.47 -23.60 -17.27
N GLY A 140 12.77 -23.71 -18.57
CA GLY A 140 11.92 -24.28 -19.60
C GLY A 140 11.70 -25.79 -19.50
N ALA A 141 10.56 -26.22 -20.03
CA ALA A 141 10.18 -27.61 -20.18
C ALA A 141 11.23 -28.38 -21.02
N VAL A 142 11.81 -29.40 -20.39
CA VAL A 142 12.56 -30.45 -21.07
C VAL A 142 11.57 -31.20 -21.97
N ARG A 143 11.87 -31.26 -23.28
CA ARG A 143 11.26 -32.23 -24.19
C ARG A 143 12.04 -33.54 -24.01
N GLU A 144 11.34 -34.60 -23.66
CA GLU A 144 11.84 -35.97 -23.82
C GLU A 144 11.33 -36.50 -25.17
N ASP A 145 12.26 -37.11 -25.92
CA ASP A 145 12.09 -37.67 -27.26
C ASP A 145 11.07 -38.82 -27.36
#